data_AF-A0A2T4JL65-F1
#
_entry.id   AF-A0A2T4JL65-F1
#
_cell.length_a   1.000
_cell.length_b   1.000
_cell.length_c   1.000
_cell.angle_alpha   90.00
_cell.angle_beta   90.00
_cell.angle_gamma   90.00
#
_symmetry.space_group_name_H-M   'P 1'
#
loop_
_entity.id
_entity.type
_entity.pdbx_description
1 polymer ?
#
loop_
_entity_poly.entity_id
_entity_poly.type
_entity_poly.pdbx_seq_one_letter_code
_entity_poly.pdbx_strand_id
1 'polypeptide(L)'
;MMRRCNKYRKGCGAMQVEVVEFGRAAARWDLVEAFLSHRREVFVDRLGWDLTLSEGYECDQYDVVSVASYVVAHDAGMVLGGARLLRCNSRIGNGKTVYSYMIRDAWRGVIGIPRNICWESPTTSPNSWELTRLLTLEPSPRIVRGILDGVNDFLWSRHAKECLFLGPPSFMRMARMFGYAPSAMGSLVENKDGRFIAFSCPVIDRHLQRPAQTDHPHSEKMTIV
;
A
#
# COMPACT_ATOMS: atom_id res chain seq x y z
N MET A 1 20.94 -37.83 -18.65
CA MET A 1 21.17 -36.38 -18.45
C MET A 1 20.02 -35.60 -19.08
N MET A 2 18.88 -35.51 -18.37
CA MET A 2 17.67 -34.82 -18.86
C MET A 2 17.76 -33.33 -18.48
N ARG A 3 17.74 -32.46 -19.49
CA ARG A 3 17.67 -31.00 -19.33
C ARG A 3 16.30 -30.66 -18.72
N ARG A 4 16.27 -30.22 -17.45
CA ARG A 4 15.08 -29.58 -16.87
C ARG A 4 14.82 -28.28 -17.64
N CYS A 5 13.76 -28.28 -18.44
CA CYS A 5 13.23 -27.10 -19.09
C CYS A 5 12.75 -26.12 -18.01
N ASN A 6 13.45 -24.99 -17.87
CA ASN A 6 13.13 -23.95 -16.92
C ASN A 6 11.84 -23.23 -17.36
N LYS A 7 10.70 -23.57 -16.74
CA LYS A 7 9.39 -22.95 -17.01
C LYS A 7 9.28 -21.49 -16.52
N TYR A 8 10.32 -20.91 -15.92
CA TYR A 8 10.34 -19.53 -15.41
C TYR A 8 11.11 -18.56 -16.32
N ARG A 9 10.82 -18.55 -17.62
CA ARG A 9 11.16 -17.40 -18.49
C ARG A 9 9.89 -16.89 -19.16
N LYS A 10 9.06 -16.17 -18.40
CA LYS A 10 8.03 -15.26 -18.92
C LYS A 10 7.94 -14.07 -17.96
N GLY A 11 8.07 -12.87 -18.52
CA GLY A 11 8.05 -11.60 -17.78
C GLY A 11 9.06 -10.59 -18.32
N CYS A 12 9.00 -10.30 -19.62
CA CYS A 12 9.55 -9.06 -20.17
C CYS A 12 8.38 -8.09 -20.41
N GLY A 13 7.54 -7.91 -19.39
CA GLY A 13 6.60 -6.80 -19.34
C GLY A 13 7.09 -5.77 -18.33
N ALA A 14 6.78 -4.50 -18.57
CA ALA A 14 7.05 -3.45 -17.60
C ALA A 14 6.05 -3.59 -16.45
N MET A 15 6.54 -3.72 -15.21
CA MET A 15 5.71 -3.65 -14.00
C MET A 15 4.78 -2.43 -14.06
N GLN A 16 3.48 -2.67 -13.85
CA GLN A 16 2.44 -1.65 -13.77
C GLN A 16 1.88 -1.61 -12.35
N VAL A 17 1.30 -0.47 -11.98
CA VAL A 17 0.61 -0.28 -10.72
C VAL A 17 -0.76 0.30 -11.02
N GLU A 18 -1.81 -0.43 -10.65
CA GLU A 18 -3.19 -0.04 -10.88
C GLU A 18 -3.89 0.24 -9.54
N VAL A 19 -4.72 1.29 -9.51
CA VAL A 19 -5.62 1.54 -8.38
C VAL A 19 -7.02 1.11 -8.77
N VAL A 20 -7.58 0.21 -7.98
CA VAL A 20 -8.86 -0.41 -8.27
C VAL A 20 -9.87 -0.05 -7.17
N GLU A 21 -10.99 0.52 -7.59
CA GLU A 21 -12.10 0.98 -6.75
C GLU A 21 -13.42 0.42 -7.29
N PHE A 22 -14.36 0.13 -6.40
CA PHE A 22 -15.71 -0.28 -6.79
C PHE A 22 -16.42 0.80 -7.62
N GLY A 23 -17.21 0.35 -8.61
CA GLY A 23 -18.04 1.23 -9.45
C GLY A 23 -17.31 1.96 -10.57
N ARG A 24 -16.00 1.74 -10.77
CA ARG A 24 -15.28 2.25 -11.96
C ARG A 24 -15.39 1.28 -13.13
N ALA A 25 -15.81 1.77 -14.31
CA ALA A 25 -16.14 0.96 -15.49
C ALA A 25 -14.98 0.12 -16.09
N ALA A 26 -13.73 0.36 -15.66
CA ALA A 26 -12.55 -0.40 -16.06
C ALA A 26 -11.89 -1.16 -14.87
N ALA A 27 -12.63 -1.39 -13.78
CA ALA A 27 -12.06 -1.98 -12.58
C ALA A 27 -11.57 -3.42 -12.83
N ARG A 28 -10.25 -3.60 -12.72
CA ARG A 28 -9.54 -4.88 -12.82
C ARG A 28 -9.67 -5.69 -11.53
N TRP A 29 -10.91 -6.06 -11.20
CA TRP A 29 -11.21 -6.83 -9.98
C TRP A 29 -10.56 -8.20 -9.95
N ASP A 30 -10.18 -8.75 -11.10
CA ASP A 30 -9.27 -9.90 -11.22
C ASP A 30 -7.96 -9.71 -10.43
N LEU A 31 -7.38 -8.50 -10.47
CA LEU A 31 -6.16 -8.17 -9.73
C LEU A 31 -6.39 -8.14 -8.22
N VAL A 32 -7.57 -7.70 -7.79
CA VAL A 32 -7.92 -7.60 -6.36
C VAL A 32 -8.20 -8.98 -5.78
N GLU A 33 -8.95 -9.82 -6.50
CA GLU A 33 -9.16 -11.22 -6.10
C GLU A 33 -7.83 -11.98 -5.97
N ALA A 34 -6.92 -11.83 -6.94
CA ALA A 34 -5.59 -12.39 -6.86
C ALA A 34 -4.77 -11.82 -5.70
N PHE A 35 -4.83 -10.51 -5.45
CA PHE A 35 -4.17 -9.88 -4.31
C PHE A 35 -4.69 -10.40 -2.96
N LEU A 36 -6.02 -10.52 -2.79
CA LEU A 36 -6.65 -11.08 -1.59
C LEU A 36 -6.23 -12.54 -1.37
N SER A 37 -6.10 -13.33 -2.44
CA SER A 37 -5.59 -14.72 -2.34
C SER A 37 -4.17 -14.75 -1.77
N HIS A 38 -3.28 -13.89 -2.27
CA HIS A 38 -1.90 -13.84 -1.80
C HIS A 38 -1.73 -13.25 -0.40
N ARG A 39 -2.67 -12.42 0.08
CA ARG A 39 -2.64 -11.92 1.46
C ARG A 39 -2.66 -13.07 2.46
N ARG A 40 -3.45 -14.11 2.22
CA ARG A 40 -3.44 -15.31 3.06
C ARG A 40 -2.08 -15.99 3.02
N GLU A 41 -1.54 -16.23 1.83
CA GLU A 41 -0.23 -16.89 1.66
C GLU A 41 0.86 -16.14 2.42
N VAL A 42 0.87 -14.81 2.37
CA VAL A 42 1.91 -14.01 3.02
C VAL A 42 1.66 -13.86 4.52
N PHE A 43 0.48 -13.40 4.94
CA PHE A 43 0.24 -13.08 6.35
C PHE A 43 0.01 -14.31 7.21
N VAL A 44 -0.72 -15.31 6.71
CA VAL A 44 -1.00 -16.54 7.47
C VAL A 44 0.10 -17.56 7.25
N ASP A 45 0.38 -17.94 6.00
CA ASP A 45 1.25 -19.09 5.76
C ASP A 45 2.75 -18.77 5.99
N ARG A 46 3.21 -17.57 5.60
CA ARG A 46 4.63 -17.18 5.76
C ARG A 46 4.93 -16.45 7.07
N LEU A 47 4.08 -15.50 7.48
CA LEU A 47 4.30 -14.68 8.68
C LEU A 47 3.66 -15.27 9.94
N GLY A 48 2.78 -16.28 9.81
CA GLY A 48 2.19 -16.96 10.96
C GLY A 48 1.21 -16.09 11.77
N TRP A 49 0.67 -15.03 11.17
CA TRP A 49 -0.27 -14.17 11.88
C TRP A 49 -1.60 -14.91 12.09
N ASP A 50 -2.11 -14.83 13.30
CA ASP A 50 -3.36 -15.45 13.74
C ASP A 50 -4.55 -14.57 13.32
N LEU A 51 -4.88 -14.60 12.03
CA LEU A 51 -5.92 -13.78 11.41
C LEU A 51 -7.17 -14.61 11.06
N THR A 52 -8.34 -14.00 11.18
CA THR A 52 -9.60 -14.60 10.72
C THR A 52 -9.63 -14.67 9.19
N LEU A 53 -10.00 -15.83 8.65
CA LEU A 53 -10.17 -16.05 7.21
C LEU A 53 -11.66 -16.09 6.85
N SER A 54 -12.01 -15.50 5.70
CA SER A 54 -13.35 -15.60 5.11
C SER A 54 -13.25 -16.34 3.77
N GLU A 55 -13.91 -17.48 3.63
CA GLU A 55 -13.88 -18.33 2.41
C GLU A 55 -12.46 -18.67 1.92
N GLY A 56 -11.49 -18.75 2.82
CA GLY A 56 -10.10 -19.02 2.47
C GLY A 56 -9.30 -17.80 1.98
N TYR A 57 -9.86 -16.60 2.04
CA TYR A 57 -9.19 -15.32 1.84
C TYR A 57 -8.85 -14.65 3.18
N GLU A 58 -7.73 -13.92 3.23
CA GLU A 58 -7.48 -12.97 4.33
C GLU A 58 -8.22 -11.67 4.01
N CYS A 59 -9.42 -11.57 4.57
CA CYS A 59 -10.37 -10.49 4.36
C CYS A 59 -10.88 -10.07 5.75
N ASP A 60 -10.67 -8.82 6.13
CA ASP A 60 -11.07 -8.30 7.44
C ASP A 60 -12.22 -7.29 7.32
N GLN A 61 -12.70 -6.75 8.45
CA GLN A 61 -13.80 -5.79 8.48
C GLN A 61 -13.57 -4.49 7.67
N TYR A 62 -12.35 -4.24 7.20
CA TYR A 62 -12.01 -3.07 6.38
C TYR A 62 -12.00 -3.37 4.88
N ASP A 63 -12.13 -4.64 4.46
CA ASP A 63 -12.27 -5.07 3.06
C ASP A 63 -13.70 -4.90 2.54
N VAL A 64 -14.30 -3.72 2.78
CA VAL A 64 -15.64 -3.40 2.27
C VAL A 64 -15.52 -2.80 0.89
N VAL A 65 -16.05 -3.53 -0.10
CA VAL A 65 -15.98 -3.20 -1.54
C VAL A 65 -16.32 -1.73 -1.85
N SER A 66 -17.35 -1.16 -1.22
CA SER A 66 -17.77 0.23 -1.45
C SER A 66 -16.91 1.31 -0.75
N VAL A 67 -15.95 0.90 0.10
CA VAL A 67 -15.14 1.80 0.93
C VAL A 67 -13.65 1.66 0.65
N ALA A 68 -13.17 0.43 0.44
CA ALA A 68 -11.76 0.15 0.21
C ALA A 68 -11.35 0.46 -1.24
N SER A 69 -10.14 1.00 -1.39
CA SER A 69 -9.42 1.04 -2.66
C SER A 69 -8.21 0.13 -2.57
N TYR A 70 -7.87 -0.56 -3.66
CA TYR A 70 -6.70 -1.44 -3.71
C TYR A 70 -5.67 -0.89 -4.68
N VAL A 71 -4.40 -0.94 -4.31
CA VAL A 71 -3.29 -0.57 -5.20
C VAL A 71 -2.49 -1.83 -5.47
N VAL A 72 -2.48 -2.30 -6.71
CA VAL A 72 -1.92 -3.60 -7.08
C VAL A 72 -0.80 -3.42 -8.10
N ALA A 73 0.39 -3.91 -7.77
CA ALA A 73 1.50 -4.01 -8.70
C ALA A 73 1.43 -5.35 -9.44
N HIS A 74 1.56 -5.33 -10.77
CA HIS A 74 1.52 -6.55 -11.57
C HIS A 74 2.42 -6.47 -12.82
N ASP A 75 2.76 -7.62 -13.37
CA ASP A 75 3.34 -7.77 -14.72
C ASP A 75 2.37 -8.61 -15.57
N ALA A 76 1.81 -8.00 -16.62
CA ALA A 76 0.86 -8.65 -17.52
C ALA A 76 -0.31 -9.37 -16.79
N GLY A 77 -0.84 -8.77 -15.72
CA GLY A 77 -1.91 -9.33 -14.89
C GLY A 77 -1.45 -10.23 -13.76
N MET A 78 -0.18 -10.66 -13.72
CA MET A 78 0.37 -11.43 -12.62
C MET A 78 0.73 -10.51 -11.45
N VAL A 79 0.04 -10.67 -10.32
CA VAL A 79 0.27 -9.86 -9.11
C VAL A 79 1.70 -10.05 -8.60
N LEU A 80 2.35 -8.94 -8.30
CA LEU A 80 3.69 -8.87 -7.70
C LEU A 80 3.65 -8.39 -6.25
N GLY A 81 2.60 -7.65 -5.89
CA GLY A 81 2.37 -7.10 -4.56
C GLY A 81 1.20 -6.12 -4.58
N GLY A 82 0.88 -5.56 -3.43
CA GLY A 82 -0.18 -4.55 -3.35
C GLY A 82 -0.37 -4.00 -1.95
N ALA A 83 -1.35 -3.12 -1.82
CA ALA A 83 -1.79 -2.51 -0.58
C ALA A 83 -3.28 -2.16 -0.65
N ARG A 84 -3.87 -1.88 0.51
CA ARG A 84 -5.23 -1.38 0.66
C ARG A 84 -5.22 0.04 1.21
N LEU A 85 -6.12 0.88 0.69
CA LEU A 85 -6.34 2.26 1.11
C LEU A 85 -7.76 2.44 1.63
N LEU A 86 -7.89 3.09 2.79
CA LEU A 86 -9.16 3.56 3.35
C LEU A 86 -9.07 5.06 3.64
N ARG A 87 -10.16 5.83 3.46
CA ARG A 87 -10.22 7.22 3.94
C ARG A 87 -10.32 7.25 5.46
N CYS A 88 -9.66 8.20 6.12
CA CYS A 88 -9.70 8.34 7.58
C CYS A 88 -11.07 8.82 8.12
N ASN A 89 -11.99 9.25 7.25
CA ASN A 89 -13.38 9.56 7.62
C ASN A 89 -14.36 8.38 7.35
N SER A 90 -13.86 7.20 7.00
CA SER A 90 -14.69 6.03 6.70
C SER A 90 -15.53 5.62 7.91
N ARG A 91 -16.74 5.13 7.62
CA ARG A 91 -17.69 4.55 8.58
C ARG A 91 -18.19 3.24 8.00
N ILE A 92 -17.86 2.13 8.65
CA ILE A 92 -18.15 0.79 8.17
C ILE A 92 -19.07 0.08 9.18
N GLY A 93 -20.18 -0.45 8.67
CA GLY A 93 -21.24 -1.07 9.47
C GLY A 93 -22.26 -0.08 10.02
N ASN A 94 -23.45 -0.60 10.34
CA ASN A 94 -24.59 0.14 10.89
C ASN A 94 -25.12 -0.48 12.20
N GLY A 95 -24.38 -1.44 12.78
CA GLY A 95 -24.75 -2.15 14.00
C GLY A 95 -24.19 -1.52 15.27
N LYS A 96 -24.08 -2.33 16.33
CA LYS A 96 -23.57 -1.93 17.65
C LYS A 96 -22.14 -1.38 17.61
N THR A 97 -21.32 -1.89 16.69
CA THR A 97 -19.97 -1.43 16.43
C THR A 97 -19.91 -0.81 15.04
N VAL A 98 -19.46 0.45 14.97
CA VAL A 98 -19.15 1.15 13.71
C VAL A 98 -17.64 1.31 13.63
N TYR A 99 -17.05 0.61 12.67
CA TYR A 99 -15.62 0.65 12.38
C TYR A 99 -15.28 1.92 11.59
N SER A 100 -14.04 2.37 11.71
CA SER A 100 -13.50 3.50 10.97
C SER A 100 -12.36 3.03 10.07
N TYR A 101 -11.13 3.09 10.56
CA TYR A 101 -9.91 2.58 9.94
C TYR A 101 -8.99 2.04 11.03
N MET A 102 -8.01 1.21 10.69
CA MET A 102 -7.33 0.30 11.63
C MET A 102 -6.66 1.02 12.80
N ILE A 103 -5.84 2.04 12.51
CA ILE A 103 -5.14 2.88 13.50
C ILE A 103 -6.13 3.53 14.47
N ARG A 104 -7.25 4.07 13.97
CA ARG A 104 -8.25 4.73 14.82
C ARG A 104 -9.03 3.73 15.65
N ASP A 105 -9.38 2.58 15.10
CA ASP A 105 -10.09 1.54 15.82
C ASP A 105 -9.22 0.88 16.87
N ALA A 106 -7.90 0.75 16.64
CA ALA A 106 -6.93 0.38 17.66
C ALA A 106 -6.92 1.38 18.83
N TRP A 107 -6.79 2.69 18.52
CA TRP A 107 -6.80 3.75 19.52
C TRP A 107 -8.10 3.78 20.34
N ARG A 108 -9.26 3.54 19.69
CA ARG A 108 -10.57 3.43 20.34
C ARG A 108 -10.73 2.17 21.19
N GLY A 109 -9.86 1.17 21.05
CA GLY A 109 -9.98 -0.13 21.69
C GLY A 109 -11.07 -1.02 21.08
N VAL A 110 -11.39 -0.81 19.80
CA VAL A 110 -12.39 -1.59 19.04
C VAL A 110 -11.80 -2.89 18.50
N ILE A 111 -10.49 -2.93 18.27
CA ILE A 111 -9.75 -4.11 17.79
C ILE A 111 -8.62 -4.48 18.76
N GLY A 112 -8.06 -5.69 18.62
CA GLY A 112 -7.02 -6.25 19.50
C GLY A 112 -5.62 -5.66 19.36
N ILE A 113 -5.49 -4.39 18.94
CA ILE A 113 -4.22 -3.67 18.86
C ILE A 113 -4.16 -2.68 20.04
N PRO A 114 -3.01 -2.50 20.74
CA PRO A 114 -2.92 -1.66 21.93
C PRO A 114 -3.43 -0.22 21.73
N ARG A 115 -4.14 0.32 22.72
CA ARG A 115 -4.78 1.65 22.59
C ARG A 115 -3.79 2.82 22.53
N ASN A 116 -2.56 2.61 22.96
CA ASN A 116 -1.49 3.59 23.00
C ASN A 116 -0.65 3.65 21.70
N ILE A 117 -1.18 3.16 20.57
CA ILE A 117 -0.48 3.22 19.27
C ILE A 117 -0.23 4.65 18.76
N CYS A 118 -1.01 5.63 19.22
CA CYS A 118 -0.85 7.05 18.93
C CYS A 118 -0.81 7.85 20.23
N TRP A 119 -0.01 8.92 20.25
CA TRP A 119 0.03 9.88 21.37
C TRP A 119 -1.26 10.71 21.46
N GLU A 120 -1.86 11.00 20.30
CA GLU A 120 -3.07 11.81 20.17
C GLU A 120 -4.18 11.05 19.43
N SER A 121 -5.38 11.62 19.39
CA SER A 121 -6.49 11.01 18.65
C SER A 121 -6.20 10.99 17.14
N PRO A 122 -6.27 9.82 16.48
CA PRO A 122 -6.03 9.75 15.03
C PRO A 122 -7.07 10.56 14.23
N THR A 123 -6.62 11.23 13.17
CA THR A 123 -7.41 12.13 12.31
C THR A 123 -8.71 11.50 11.78
N THR A 124 -9.75 12.31 11.58
CA THR A 124 -10.97 11.92 10.83
C THR A 124 -11.16 12.77 9.59
N SER A 125 -10.08 13.41 9.12
CA SER A 125 -10.11 14.28 7.95
C SER A 125 -10.48 13.47 6.69
N PRO A 126 -11.37 13.99 5.82
CA PRO A 126 -11.65 13.37 4.52
C PRO A 126 -10.46 13.42 3.55
N ASN A 127 -9.43 14.22 3.87
CA ASN A 127 -8.20 14.38 3.08
C ASN A 127 -7.04 13.53 3.62
N SER A 128 -7.27 12.70 4.64
CA SER A 128 -6.28 11.76 5.15
C SER A 128 -6.71 10.33 4.81
N TRP A 129 -5.73 9.47 4.51
CA TRP A 129 -5.96 8.08 4.14
C TRP A 129 -5.09 7.16 4.98
N GLU A 130 -5.49 5.91 5.16
CA GLU A 130 -4.69 4.86 5.78
C GLU A 130 -4.30 3.83 4.72
N LEU A 131 -3.01 3.48 4.67
CA LEU A 131 -2.50 2.35 3.92
C LEU A 131 -2.30 1.15 4.86
N THR A 132 -2.89 0.02 4.48
CA THR A 132 -2.75 -1.26 5.18
C THR A 132 -2.40 -2.39 4.21
N ARG A 133 -2.03 -3.55 4.75
CA ARG A 133 -1.82 -4.79 3.99
C ARG A 133 -0.80 -4.66 2.85
N LEU A 134 0.20 -3.81 3.03
CA LEU A 134 1.31 -3.72 2.09
C LEU A 134 2.11 -5.03 2.09
N LEU A 135 2.23 -5.66 0.92
CA LEU A 135 3.04 -6.85 0.74
C LEU A 135 3.64 -6.91 -0.66
N THR A 136 4.66 -7.76 -0.80
CA THR A 136 5.23 -8.18 -2.08
C THR A 136 5.40 -9.69 -2.06
N LEU A 137 5.14 -10.38 -3.18
CA LEU A 137 5.27 -11.83 -3.25
C LEU A 137 6.74 -12.28 -3.20
N GLU A 138 7.62 -11.45 -3.73
CA GLU A 138 9.07 -11.58 -3.65
C GLU A 138 9.69 -10.32 -3.03
N PRO A 139 10.70 -10.42 -2.15
CA PRO A 139 11.36 -9.26 -1.56
C PRO A 139 11.99 -8.35 -2.62
N SER A 140 11.37 -7.20 -2.89
CA SER A 140 11.82 -6.28 -3.93
C SER A 140 11.55 -4.82 -3.56
N PRO A 141 12.59 -4.04 -3.22
CA PRO A 141 12.46 -2.60 -2.98
C PRO A 141 11.87 -1.85 -4.19
N ARG A 142 12.08 -2.35 -5.41
CA ARG A 142 11.50 -1.78 -6.63
C ARG A 142 9.98 -1.91 -6.66
N ILE A 143 9.44 -3.08 -6.29
CA ILE A 143 7.99 -3.30 -6.24
C ILE A 143 7.38 -2.45 -5.13
N VAL A 144 7.98 -2.45 -3.93
CA VAL A 144 7.50 -1.62 -2.82
C VAL A 144 7.49 -0.14 -3.20
N ARG A 145 8.57 0.37 -3.81
CA ARG A 145 8.63 1.75 -4.30
C ARG A 145 7.51 2.01 -5.31
N GLY A 146 7.32 1.13 -6.29
CA GLY A 146 6.27 1.27 -7.30
C GLY A 146 4.87 1.37 -6.68
N ILE A 147 4.55 0.54 -5.69
CA ILE A 147 3.28 0.58 -4.97
C ILE A 147 3.12 1.91 -4.23
N LEU A 148 4.14 2.35 -3.48
CA LEU A 148 4.10 3.61 -2.74
C LEU A 148 3.98 4.84 -3.65
N ASP A 149 4.66 4.80 -4.79
CA ASP A 149 4.59 5.81 -5.83
C ASP A 149 3.19 5.89 -6.44
N GLY A 150 2.58 4.75 -6.79
CA GLY A 150 1.20 4.69 -7.28
C GLY A 150 0.16 5.11 -6.23
N VAL A 151 0.37 4.75 -4.96
CA VAL A 151 -0.42 5.27 -3.82
C VAL A 151 -0.33 6.79 -3.77
N ASN A 152 0.88 7.35 -3.75
CA ASN A 152 1.07 8.79 -3.63
C ASN A 152 0.41 9.54 -4.79
N ASP A 153 0.60 9.08 -6.03
CA ASP A 153 0.02 9.72 -7.21
C ASP A 153 -1.52 9.69 -7.15
N PHE A 154 -2.10 8.56 -6.75
CA PHE A 154 -3.54 8.45 -6.54
C PHE A 154 -4.03 9.39 -5.43
N LEU A 155 -3.37 9.42 -4.28
CA LEU A 155 -3.74 10.29 -3.17
C LEU A 155 -3.59 11.77 -3.52
N TRP A 156 -2.55 12.13 -4.27
CA TRP A 156 -2.35 13.48 -4.79
C TRP A 156 -3.49 13.90 -5.72
N SER A 157 -3.89 13.02 -6.64
CA SER A 157 -5.05 13.24 -7.53
C SER A 157 -6.38 13.43 -6.79
N ARG A 158 -6.43 13.00 -5.51
CA ARG A 158 -7.58 13.16 -4.61
C ARG A 158 -7.45 14.35 -3.67
N HIS A 159 -6.43 15.19 -3.85
CA HIS A 159 -6.10 16.31 -2.97
C HIS A 159 -5.89 15.89 -1.51
N ALA A 160 -5.47 14.63 -1.28
CA ALA A 160 -5.12 14.16 0.04
C ALA A 160 -3.89 14.90 0.56
N LYS A 161 -3.80 15.02 1.89
CA LYS A 161 -2.69 15.70 2.57
C LYS A 161 -1.68 14.73 3.15
N GLU A 162 -2.14 13.57 3.60
CA GLU A 162 -1.29 12.58 4.26
C GLU A 162 -1.85 11.16 4.07
N CYS A 163 -0.92 10.20 4.17
CA CYS A 163 -1.21 8.79 4.28
C CYS A 163 -0.64 8.26 5.59
N LEU A 164 -1.47 7.60 6.38
CA LEU A 164 -1.13 6.95 7.63
C LEU A 164 -0.73 5.51 7.34
N PHE A 165 0.15 4.96 8.17
CA PHE A 165 0.57 3.57 8.09
C PHE A 165 0.91 3.01 9.48
N LEU A 166 0.60 1.74 9.70
CA LEU A 166 0.97 0.98 10.88
C LEU A 166 1.87 -0.17 10.44
N GLY A 167 3.12 -0.19 10.89
CA GLY A 167 4.02 -1.29 10.58
C GLY A 167 5.42 -1.13 11.16
N PRO A 168 6.41 -1.92 10.70
CA PRO A 168 7.70 -2.02 11.37
C PRO A 168 8.51 -0.72 11.25
N PRO A 169 9.34 -0.35 12.25
CA PRO A 169 10.17 0.87 12.20
C PRO A 169 11.14 0.94 11.01
N SER A 170 11.59 -0.22 10.52
CA SER A 170 12.42 -0.33 9.33
C SER A 170 11.74 0.26 8.09
N PHE A 171 10.40 0.23 8.05
CA PHE A 171 9.63 0.79 6.95
C PHE A 171 9.72 2.32 6.88
N MET A 172 9.71 3.02 8.02
CA MET A 172 9.91 4.47 8.04
C MET A 172 11.27 4.86 7.45
N ARG A 173 12.32 4.07 7.74
CA ARG A 173 13.65 4.28 7.16
C ARG A 173 13.64 4.07 5.65
N MET A 174 12.99 3.01 5.17
CA MET A 174 12.84 2.74 3.74
C MET A 174 12.08 3.87 3.02
N ALA A 175 10.95 4.33 3.57
CA ALA A 175 10.18 5.42 2.99
C ALA A 175 11.01 6.70 2.86
N ARG A 176 11.85 7.02 3.85
CA ARG A 176 12.81 8.14 3.77
C ARG A 176 13.81 7.97 2.62
N MET A 177 14.37 6.77 2.45
CA MET A 177 15.25 6.47 1.31
C MET A 177 14.53 6.60 -0.04
N PHE A 178 13.20 6.52 -0.05
CA PHE A 178 12.40 6.68 -1.25
C PHE A 178 12.03 8.12 -1.57
N GLY A 179 12.36 9.08 -0.69
CA GLY A 179 12.04 10.51 -0.86
C GLY A 179 10.80 10.95 -0.08
N TYR A 180 10.19 10.06 0.70
CA TYR A 180 9.04 10.37 1.55
C TYR A 180 9.47 10.89 2.92
N ALA A 181 8.58 11.61 3.61
CA ALA A 181 8.88 12.25 4.90
C ALA A 181 7.98 11.72 6.05
N PRO A 182 8.10 10.44 6.44
CA PRO A 182 7.26 9.87 7.49
C PRO A 182 7.59 10.44 8.88
N SER A 183 6.54 10.76 9.63
CA SER A 183 6.59 11.28 11.00
C SER A 183 5.82 10.35 11.94
N ALA A 184 6.47 9.95 13.04
CA ALA A 184 5.84 9.07 14.03
C ALA A 184 4.62 9.75 14.66
N MET A 185 3.55 8.98 14.83
CA MET A 185 2.32 9.41 15.52
C MET A 185 2.20 8.81 16.93
N GLY A 186 3.07 7.84 17.25
CA GLY A 186 3.09 7.16 18.53
C GLY A 186 4.41 6.45 18.80
N SER A 187 4.49 5.85 19.98
CA SER A 187 5.66 5.07 20.41
C SER A 187 5.73 3.70 19.72
N LEU A 188 6.89 3.06 19.79
CA LEU A 188 7.02 1.66 19.39
C LEU A 188 6.14 0.78 20.28
N VAL A 189 5.31 -0.04 19.64
CA VAL A 189 4.43 -1.02 20.31
C VAL A 189 4.85 -2.42 19.89
N GLU A 190 4.72 -3.38 20.82
CA GLU A 190 5.08 -4.78 20.60
C GLU A 190 3.93 -5.68 21.04
N ASN A 191 3.64 -6.70 20.24
CA ASN A 191 2.73 -7.79 20.59
C ASN A 191 3.29 -9.12 20.06
N LYS A 192 2.49 -10.20 20.13
CA LYS A 192 2.86 -11.54 19.62
C LYS A 192 3.21 -11.56 18.12
N ASP A 193 2.71 -10.62 17.34
CA ASP A 193 2.85 -10.54 15.88
C ASP A 193 4.06 -9.67 15.44
N GLY A 194 4.68 -8.95 16.38
CA GLY A 194 5.91 -8.20 16.18
C GLY A 194 5.89 -6.78 16.75
N ARG A 195 6.84 -5.96 16.26
CA ARG A 195 7.03 -4.56 16.67
C ARG A 195 6.59 -3.61 15.58
N PHE A 196 5.74 -2.66 15.93
CA PHE A 196 5.16 -1.71 14.98
C PHE A 196 5.05 -0.30 15.56
N ILE A 197 5.02 0.67 14.66
CA ILE A 197 4.84 2.09 14.95
C ILE A 197 3.81 2.67 13.98
N ALA A 198 2.92 3.51 14.50
CA ALA A 198 2.03 4.32 13.67
C ALA A 198 2.77 5.58 13.21
N PHE A 199 2.70 5.89 11.92
CA PHE A 199 3.26 7.12 11.38
C PHE A 199 2.39 7.68 10.25
N SER A 200 2.46 8.99 10.06
CA SER A 200 1.89 9.68 8.91
C SER A 200 3.00 10.03 7.92
N CYS A 201 2.63 10.13 6.65
CA CYS A 201 3.50 10.60 5.59
C CYS A 201 2.77 11.64 4.75
N PRO A 202 3.33 12.84 4.53
CA PRO A 202 2.76 13.81 3.62
C PRO A 202 2.62 13.23 2.21
N VAL A 203 1.51 13.56 1.55
CA VAL A 203 1.34 13.30 0.11
C VAL A 203 2.03 14.43 -0.64
N ILE A 204 2.82 14.07 -1.65
CA ILE A 204 3.68 15.01 -2.37
C ILE A 204 3.33 15.05 -3.86
N ASP A 205 3.57 16.19 -4.50
CA ASP A 205 3.61 16.25 -5.95
C ASP A 205 4.93 15.66 -6.45
N ARG A 206 4.88 14.42 -6.97
CA ARG A 206 6.06 13.76 -7.51
C ARG A 206 6.50 14.32 -8.86
N HIS A 207 5.66 15.08 -9.56
CA HIS A 207 6.04 15.76 -10.81
C HIS A 207 6.91 16.99 -10.55
N LEU A 208 6.70 17.69 -9.44
CA LEU A 208 7.54 18.82 -9.02
C LEU A 208 8.89 18.41 -8.41
N GLN A 209 9.06 17.12 -8.07
CA GLN A 209 10.30 16.59 -7.51
C GLN A 209 11.21 15.90 -8.53
N ARG A 210 10.78 15.72 -9.78
CA ARG A 210 11.67 15.27 -10.86
C ARG A 210 12.64 16.41 -11.18
N PRO A 211 13.97 16.21 -11.10
CA PRO A 211 14.89 17.19 -11.65
C PRO A 211 14.54 17.41 -13.12
N ALA A 212 14.55 18.68 -13.55
CA ALA A 212 14.32 19.05 -14.94
C ALA A 212 15.17 18.14 -15.82
N GLN A 213 14.52 17.38 -16.68
CA GLN A 213 15.18 16.57 -17.69
C GLN A 213 15.92 17.58 -18.57
N THR A 214 17.25 17.68 -18.43
CA THR A 214 18.06 18.53 -19.30
C THR A 214 17.99 17.91 -20.68
N ASP A 215 17.10 18.42 -21.53
CA ASP A 215 17.16 18.20 -22.96
C ASP A 215 18.52 18.71 -23.43
N HIS A 216 19.42 17.78 -23.74
CA HIS A 216 20.58 18.11 -24.56
C HIS A 216 20.04 18.41 -25.96
N PRO A 217 20.17 19.64 -26.47
CA PRO A 217 19.77 19.93 -27.82
C PRO A 217 20.61 19.06 -28.75
N HIS A 218 19.91 18.38 -29.66
CA HIS A 218 20.51 17.66 -30.77
C HIS A 218 21.55 18.56 -31.45
N SER A 219 22.81 18.11 -31.42
CA SER A 219 23.89 18.68 -32.20
C SER A 219 23.52 18.62 -33.69
N GLU A 220 23.17 19.78 -34.24
CA GLU A 220 23.13 19.98 -35.69
C GLU A 220 24.53 19.74 -36.24
N LYS A 221 24.63 18.80 -37.17
CA LYS A 221 25.81 18.61 -38.00
C LYS A 221 26.00 19.85 -38.86
N MET A 222 27.03 20.64 -38.56
CA MET A 222 27.51 21.68 -39.46
C MET A 222 28.61 21.08 -40.36
N THR A 223 28.26 20.86 -41.62
CA THR A 223 29.20 20.58 -42.72
C THR A 223 29.74 21.90 -43.23
N ILE A 224 31.05 22.16 -43.15
CA ILE A 224 31.75 23.14 -44.00
C ILE A 224 33.20 22.65 -44.26
N VAL A 225 33.49 22.47 -45.56
CA VAL A 225 34.75 22.26 -46.33
C VAL A 225 35.92 21.51 -45.69
#